data_AF-X1QNG5-F1
#
_entry.id   AF-X1QNG5-F1
#
_cell.length_a   1.000
_cell.length_b   1.000
_cell.length_c   1.000
_cell.angle_alpha   90.00
_cell.angle_beta   90.00
_cell.angle_gamma   90.00
#
_symmetry.space_group_name_H-M   'P 1'
#
loop_
_entity.id
_entity.type
_entity.pdbx_description
1 polymer ?
#
loop_
_entity_poly.entity_id
_entity_poly.type
_entity_poly.pdbx_seq_one_letter_code
_entity_poly.pdbx_strand_id
1 'polypeptide(L)' 'PAVIGSKCQIEQGAHIKGPVVIGADCHVGERASIKETVLWRGVNIGAGASL' A
#
# COMPACT_ATOMS: atom_id res chain seq x y z
N PRO A 1 12.43 -3.14 3.84
CA PRO A 1 12.47 -1.95 2.97
C PRO A 1 11.10 -1.74 2.32
N ALA A 2 10.62 -0.49 2.25
CA ALA A 2 9.37 -0.15 1.57
C ALA A 2 9.65 1.02 0.63
N VAL A 3 9.29 0.89 -0.64
CA VAL A 3 9.36 1.96 -1.63
C VAL A 3 7.94 2.43 -1.90
N ILE A 4 7.69 3.74 -1.78
CA ILE A 4 6.37 4.32 -1.97
C ILE A 4 6.47 5.42 -3.03
N GLY A 5 5.71 5.28 -4.10
CA GLY A 5 5.64 6.22 -5.20
C GLY A 5 4.97 7.53 -4.81
N SER A 6 5.04 8.52 -5.70
CA SER A 6 4.40 9.82 -5.48
C SER A 6 2.87 9.71 -5.45
N LYS A 7 2.22 10.65 -4.75
CA LYS A 7 0.75 10.79 -4.68
C LYS A 7 0.02 9.56 -4.14
N CYS A 8 0.70 8.71 -3.37
CA CYS A 8 0.02 7.64 -2.65
C CYS A 8 -0.76 8.20 -1.47
N GLN A 9 -1.92 7.61 -1.21
CA GLN A 9 -2.71 7.84 -0.01
C GLN A 9 -2.64 6.57 0.83
N ILE A 10 -2.16 6.70 2.07
CA ILE A 10 -2.06 5.60 3.03
C ILE A 10 -2.88 6.00 4.24
N GLU A 11 -4.00 5.33 4.45
CA GLU A 11 -4.94 5.64 5.50
C GLU A 11 -4.50 5.11 6.87
N GLN A 12 -5.23 5.51 7.92
CA GLN A 12 -4.86 5.21 9.30
C GLN A 12 -4.85 3.71 9.57
N GLY A 13 -3.80 3.27 10.28
CA GLY A 13 -3.64 1.87 10.69
C GLY A 13 -3.20 0.93 9.57
N ALA A 14 -2.90 1.41 8.37
CA ALA A 14 -2.27 0.58 7.34
C ALA A 14 -0.91 0.04 7.80
N HIS A 15 -0.70 -1.26 7.65
CA HIS A 15 0.51 -1.97 8.06
C HIS A 15 1.29 -2.39 6.81
N ILE A 16 2.47 -1.79 6.63
CA ILE A 16 3.34 -2.09 5.49
C ILE A 16 4.59 -2.82 5.98
N LYS A 17 4.76 -4.09 5.61
CA LYS A 17 5.93 -4.90 5.95
C LYS A 17 6.72 -5.24 4.69
N GLY A 18 7.94 -4.74 4.64
CA GLY A 18 8.82 -4.94 3.49
C GLY A 18 9.33 -6.39 3.33
N PRO A 19 9.87 -6.74 2.15
CA PRO A 19 10.03 -5.89 0.96
C PRO A 19 8.69 -5.53 0.29
N VAL A 20 8.42 -4.24 0.12
CA VAL A 20 7.20 -3.77 -0.55
C VAL A 20 7.55 -2.67 -1.54
N VAL A 21 6.87 -2.67 -2.68
CA VAL A 21 6.92 -1.56 -3.65
C VAL A 21 5.50 -1.09 -3.90
N ILE A 22 5.22 0.18 -3.65
CA ILE A 22 3.94 0.83 -3.95
C ILE A 22 4.17 1.84 -5.08
N GLY A 23 3.55 1.61 -6.23
CA GLY A 23 3.61 2.50 -7.39
C GLY A 23 2.95 3.86 -7.13
N ALA A 24 3.15 4.82 -8.03
CA ALA A 24 2.52 6.14 -7.89
C ALA A 24 0.98 6.07 -7.94
N ASP A 25 0.32 7.08 -7.37
CA ASP A 25 -1.14 7.24 -7.40
C ASP A 25 -1.92 6.04 -6.80
N CYS A 26 -1.33 5.30 -5.84
CA CYS A 26 -2.01 4.20 -5.16
C CYS A 26 -2.82 4.69 -3.95
N HIS A 27 -3.85 3.92 -3.59
CA HIS A 27 -4.64 4.12 -2.38
C HIS A 27 -4.56 2.88 -1.49
N VAL A 28 -4.19 3.06 -0.23
CA VAL A 28 -4.12 2.02 0.79
C VAL A 28 -5.10 2.35 1.89
N GLY A 29 -6.22 1.62 1.92
CA GLY A 29 -7.32 1.86 2.85
C GLY A 29 -6.98 1.56 4.32
N GLU A 30 -7.84 2.03 5.22
CA GLU A 30 -7.69 1.88 6.66
C GLU A 30 -7.43 0.43 7.07
N ARG A 31 -6.47 0.22 7.98
CA ARG A 31 -6.11 -1.11 8.51
C ARG A 31 -5.71 -2.16 7.46
N ALA A 32 -5.39 -1.76 6.23
CA ALA A 32 -4.88 -2.69 5.22
C ALA A 32 -3.52 -3.25 5.64
N SER A 33 -3.28 -4.54 5.41
CA SER A 33 -2.00 -5.20 5.66
C SER A 33 -1.35 -5.55 4.34
N ILE A 34 -0.19 -4.98 4.07
CA ILE A 34 0.58 -5.22 2.85
C ILE A 34 1.93 -5.81 3.24
N LYS A 35 2.19 -7.05 2.83
CA LYS A 35 3.46 -7.74 3.08
C LYS A 35 4.02 -8.29 1.77
N GLU A 36 5.33 -8.19 1.58
CA GLU A 36 6.04 -8.90 0.48
C GLU A 36 5.42 -8.68 -0.92
N THR A 37 4.87 -7.49 -1.19
CA THR A 37 3.99 -7.21 -2.33
C THR A 37 4.51 -6.08 -3.21
N VAL A 38 4.19 -6.14 -4.51
CA VAL A 38 4.39 -5.05 -5.49
C VAL A 38 3.04 -4.54 -5.98
N LEU A 39 2.71 -3.29 -5.65
CA LEU A 39 1.55 -2.57 -6.19
C LEU A 39 1.99 -1.72 -7.38
N TRP A 40 1.33 -1.91 -8.51
CA TRP A 40 1.53 -1.10 -9.71
C TRP A 40 0.86 0.27 -9.58
N ARG A 41 1.16 1.19 -10.51
CA ARG A 41 0.58 2.54 -10.54
C ARG A 41 -0.96 2.47 -10.53
N GLY A 42 -1.59 3.27 -9.68
CA GLY A 42 -3.06 3.41 -9.64
C GLY A 42 -3.81 2.27 -8.96
N VAL A 43 -3.15 1.42 -8.17
CA VAL A 43 -3.81 0.34 -7.44
C VAL A 43 -4.57 0.89 -6.23
N ASN A 44 -5.79 0.42 -6.03
CA ASN A 44 -6.62 0.73 -4.86
C ASN A 44 -6.80 -0.52 -3.99
N ILE A 45 -6.35 -0.42 -2.74
CA ILE A 45 -6.51 -1.42 -1.69
C ILE A 45 -7.62 -0.96 -0.76
N GLY A 46 -8.67 -1.76 -0.64
CA GLY A 46 -9.79 -1.48 0.27
C GLY A 46 -9.40 -1.57 1.74
N ALA A 47 -10.19 -0.93 2.60
CA ALA A 47 -10.00 -1.00 4.04
C ALA A 47 -10.05 -2.46 4.55
N GLY A 48 -9.10 -2.83 5.41
CA GLY A 48 -8.97 -4.17 5.97
C GLY A 48 -8.50 -5.26 5.01
N ALA A 49 -8.12 -4.92 3.77
CA ALA A 49 -7.57 -5.90 2.85
C ALA A 49 -6.21 -6.42 3.34
N SER A 50 -5.95 -7.71 3.13
CA SER A 50 -4.67 -8.35 3.45
C SER A 50 -4.05 -8.91 2.18
N LEU A 51 -2.82 -8.49 1.90
CA LEU A 51 -1.93 -8.98 0.85
C LEU A 51 -0.64 -9.52 1.47
#